data_AF-A0A7S2D930-F1
#
_entry.id   AF-A0A7S2D930-F1
#
_cell.length_a   1.000
_cell.length_b   1.000
_cell.length_c   1.000
_cell.angle_alpha   90.00
_cell.angle_beta   90.00
_cell.angle_gamma   90.00
#
_symmetry.space_group_name_H-M   'P 1'
#
loop_
_entity.id
_entity.type
_entity.pdbx_description
1 polymer ?
#
loop_
_entity_poly.entity_id
_entity_poly.type
_entity_poly.pdbx_seq_one_letter_code
_entity_poly.pdbx_strand_id
1 'polypeptide(L)'
;NRSAALTVAYLCVRDKRNLFELFAECSNARPSILQNPSFQLQLCALAHRHGLLSDPAPSVIFAPTVASEAVTSGAAAVMTDPTAGQLKAHVLTGNREMAEDLDRQKCVTCGRTFAPSVLARHAPICAKGHAKTAARNR
;
A
#
# COMPACT_ATOMS: atom_id res chain seq x y z
N ASN A 1 10.80 -1.19 -6.96
CA ASN A 1 9.34 -1.33 -6.84
C ASN A 1 8.79 -0.84 -5.50
N ARG A 2 9.22 -1.38 -4.35
CA ARG A 2 8.68 -0.94 -3.05
C ARG A 2 8.94 0.54 -2.72
N SER A 3 10.18 1.02 -2.90
CA SER A 3 10.54 2.43 -2.68
C SER A 3 9.74 3.38 -3.58
N ALA A 4 9.64 3.05 -4.87
CA ALA A 4 8.86 3.81 -5.84
C ALA A 4 7.37 3.92 -5.45
N ALA A 5 6.76 2.83 -4.99
CA ALA A 5 5.37 2.86 -4.52
C ALA A 5 5.18 3.79 -3.32
N LEU A 6 6.12 3.79 -2.38
CA LEU A 6 6.08 4.70 -1.23
C LEU A 6 6.24 6.17 -1.65
N THR A 7 7.14 6.46 -2.60
CA THR A 7 7.32 7.81 -3.13
C THR A 7 6.06 8.31 -3.83
N VAL A 8 5.45 7.48 -4.69
CA VAL A 8 4.19 7.82 -5.38
C VAL A 8 3.05 8.03 -4.38
N ALA A 9 2.90 7.14 -3.39
CA ALA A 9 1.90 7.31 -2.33
C ALA A 9 2.09 8.61 -1.55
N TYR A 10 3.34 8.93 -1.18
CA TYR A 10 3.68 10.15 -0.45
C TYR A 10 3.34 11.41 -1.26
N LEU A 11 3.72 11.45 -2.53
CA LEU A 11 3.43 12.59 -3.43
C LEU A 11 1.92 12.76 -3.65
N CYS A 12 1.18 11.66 -3.84
CA CYS A 12 -0.28 11.71 -3.95
C CYS A 12 -0.93 12.33 -2.69
N VAL A 13 -0.56 11.86 -1.49
CA VAL A 13 -1.21 12.34 -0.25
C VAL A 13 -0.81 13.77 0.10
N ARG A 14 0.49 14.08 -0.01
CA ARG A 14 1.02 15.39 0.40
C ARG A 14 0.58 16.49 -0.56
N ASP A 15 0.76 16.25 -1.85
CA ASP A 15 0.58 17.28 -2.88
C ASP A 15 -0.83 17.20 -3.48
N LYS A 16 -1.69 16.30 -2.98
CA LYS A 16 -3.06 16.03 -3.46
C LYS A 16 -3.14 15.84 -4.98
N ARG A 17 -2.10 15.25 -5.57
CA ARG A 17 -2.02 15.01 -7.02
C ARG A 17 -2.86 13.79 -7.41
N ASN A 18 -3.44 13.86 -8.61
CA ASN A 18 -4.14 12.73 -9.21
C ASN A 18 -3.17 11.54 -9.41
N LEU A 19 -3.62 10.34 -9.03
CA LEU A 19 -2.77 9.14 -9.12
C LEU A 19 -2.36 8.81 -10.55
N PHE A 20 -3.26 8.98 -11.52
CA PHE A 20 -3.01 8.62 -12.93
C PHE A 20 -2.00 9.55 -13.59
N GLU A 21 -2.08 10.86 -13.35
CA GLU A 21 -1.07 11.82 -13.85
C GLU A 21 0.32 11.50 -13.28
N LEU A 22 0.40 11.29 -11.97
CA LEU A 22 1.66 10.98 -11.31
C LEU A 22 2.22 9.64 -11.80
N PHE A 23 1.36 8.66 -12.02
CA PHE A 23 1.75 7.35 -12.55
C PHE A 23 2.26 7.47 -14.00
N ALA A 24 1.62 8.27 -14.84
CA ALA A 24 2.04 8.54 -16.21
C ALA A 24 3.40 9.26 -16.27
N GLU A 25 3.61 10.28 -15.43
CA GLU A 25 4.93 10.94 -15.30
C GLU A 25 6.01 9.95 -14.89
N CYS A 26 5.71 9.12 -13.88
CA CYS A 26 6.64 8.12 -13.37
C CYS A 26 6.96 7.04 -14.40
N SER A 27 5.97 6.57 -15.17
CA SER A 27 6.16 5.54 -16.20
C SER A 27 6.93 6.08 -17.41
N ASN A 28 6.69 7.35 -17.79
CA ASN A 28 7.46 8.03 -18.83
C ASN A 28 8.93 8.22 -18.43
N ALA A 29 9.20 8.59 -17.18
CA ALA A 29 10.56 8.72 -16.66
C ALA A 29 11.26 7.35 -16.49
N ARG A 30 10.50 6.32 -16.11
CA ARG A 30 11.02 4.97 -15.88
C ARG A 30 9.98 3.89 -16.21
N PRO A 31 10.02 3.28 -17.41
CA PRO A 31 8.99 2.33 -17.86
C PRO A 31 8.85 1.05 -17.02
N SER A 32 9.89 0.69 -16.25
CA SER A 32 9.88 -0.47 -15.35
C SER A 32 9.42 -0.17 -13.92
N ILE A 33 8.95 1.05 -13.65
CA ILE A 33 8.45 1.43 -12.34
C ILE A 33 7.08 0.79 -12.08
N LEU A 34 6.85 0.37 -10.82
CA LEU A 34 5.53 -0.11 -10.37
C LEU A 34 4.94 -1.29 -11.17
N GLN A 35 5.75 -2.18 -11.76
CA GLN A 35 5.26 -3.38 -12.47
C GLN A 35 4.52 -4.40 -11.59
N ASN A 36 4.65 -4.31 -10.27
CA ASN A 36 4.00 -5.26 -9.37
C ASN A 36 2.52 -4.87 -9.17
N PRO A 37 1.55 -5.73 -9.54
CA PRO A 37 0.13 -5.42 -9.49
C PRO A 37 -0.39 -5.21 -8.06
N SER A 38 0.20 -5.86 -7.07
CA SER A 38 -0.19 -5.67 -5.66
C SER A 38 0.07 -4.25 -5.19
N PHE A 39 1.18 -3.62 -5.62
CA PHE A 39 1.45 -2.22 -5.28
C PHE A 39 0.54 -1.25 -6.02
N GLN A 40 0.18 -1.55 -7.27
CA GLN A 40 -0.78 -0.76 -8.04
C GLN A 40 -2.16 -0.75 -7.36
N LEU A 41 -2.66 -1.92 -6.96
CA LEU A 41 -3.94 -2.03 -6.23
C LEU A 41 -3.92 -1.28 -4.90
N GLN A 42 -2.81 -1.36 -4.15
CA GLN A 42 -2.64 -0.62 -2.91
C GLN A 42 -2.65 0.90 -3.13
N LEU A 43 -2.01 1.37 -4.21
CA LEU A 43 -2.03 2.78 -4.58
C LEU A 43 -3.42 3.24 -5.00
N CYS A 44 -4.15 2.45 -5.80
CA CYS A 44 -5.52 2.76 -6.17
C CYS A 44 -6.45 2.82 -4.95
N ALA A 45 -6.34 1.86 -4.02
CA ALA A 45 -7.12 1.86 -2.79
C ALA A 45 -6.81 3.08 -1.91
N LEU A 46 -5.55 3.49 -1.84
CA LEU A 46 -5.13 4.71 -1.14
C LEU A 46 -5.70 5.95 -1.82
N ALA A 47 -5.54 6.08 -3.13
CA ALA A 47 -6.05 7.23 -3.88
C ALA A 47 -7.57 7.34 -3.78
N HIS A 48 -8.30 6.21 -3.80
CA HIS A 48 -9.74 6.19 -3.60
C HIS A 48 -10.15 6.80 -2.25
N ARG A 49 -9.49 6.38 -1.16
CA ARG A 49 -9.76 6.88 0.20
C ARG A 49 -9.52 8.38 0.33
N HIS A 50 -8.62 8.93 -0.48
CA HIS A 50 -8.28 10.36 -0.48
C HIS A 50 -9.02 11.16 -1.58
N GLY A 51 -9.89 10.53 -2.38
CA GLY A 51 -10.57 11.19 -3.49
C GLY A 51 -9.65 11.61 -4.64
N LEU A 52 -8.48 10.98 -4.78
CA LEU A 52 -7.43 11.32 -5.76
C LEU A 52 -7.49 10.48 -7.04
N LEU A 53 -8.57 9.71 -7.22
CA LEU A 53 -8.85 8.94 -8.43
C LEU A 53 -9.65 9.73 -9.47
N SER A 54 -10.15 10.92 -9.12
CA SER A 54 -11.07 11.65 -9.99
C SER A 54 -10.37 12.19 -11.23
N ASP A 55 -10.84 11.70 -12.38
CA ASP A 55 -10.80 12.35 -13.68
C ASP A 55 -11.14 13.84 -13.51
N PRO A 56 -10.44 14.81 -14.13
CA PRO A 56 -10.99 16.14 -14.30
C PRO A 56 -12.32 15.96 -15.03
N ALA A 57 -13.44 16.09 -14.32
CA ALA A 57 -14.74 16.13 -14.95
C ALA A 57 -14.63 17.15 -16.11
N PRO A 58 -15.03 16.81 -17.35
CA PRO A 58 -15.31 17.87 -18.30
C PRO A 58 -16.35 18.72 -17.58
N SER A 59 -16.00 19.96 -17.28
CA SER A 59 -16.93 20.97 -16.82
C SER A 59 -17.95 21.16 -17.93
N VAL A 60 -18.94 20.27 -17.98
CA VAL A 60 -20.13 20.44 -18.79
C VAL A 60 -20.91 21.52 -18.08
N ILE A 61 -20.73 22.73 -18.58
CA ILE A 61 -21.56 23.89 -18.30
C ILE A 61 -22.97 23.52 -18.79
N PHE A 62 -23.77 22.87 -17.94
CA PHE A 62 -25.19 22.72 -18.19
C PHE A 62 -25.89 23.97 -17.67
N ALA A 63 -26.23 24.85 -18.61
CA ALA A 63 -27.13 25.97 -18.41
C ALA A 63 -28.53 25.46 -17.94
N PRO A 64 -29.23 26.20 -17.07
CA PRO A 64 -30.58 25.83 -16.66
C PRO A 64 -31.57 26.35 -17.70
N THR A 65 -32.09 25.46 -18.55
CA THR A 65 -33.32 25.73 -19.31
C THR A 65 -34.49 24.99 -18.66
N VAL A 66 -35.50 25.79 -18.38
CA VAL A 66 -36.71 25.59 -17.59
C VAL A 66 -37.75 24.63 -18.22
N ALA A 67 -38.71 24.24 -17.36
CA ALA A 67 -40.05 23.66 -17.61
C ALA A 67 -40.12 22.10 -17.66
N SER A 68 -40.68 21.44 -16.63
CA SER A 68 -42.12 21.12 -16.41
C SER A 68 -42.45 19.69 -16.92
N GLU A 69 -43.10 18.74 -16.24
CA GLU A 69 -43.87 18.69 -14.99
C GLU A 69 -43.84 17.27 -14.38
N ALA A 70 -44.06 17.23 -13.06
CA ALA A 70 -44.85 16.26 -12.27
C ALA A 70 -44.70 14.74 -12.48
N VAL A 71 -44.28 14.03 -11.42
CA VAL A 71 -45.21 13.15 -10.67
C VAL A 71 -44.80 13.06 -9.19
N THR A 72 -45.81 13.09 -8.33
CA THR A 72 -45.76 13.11 -6.87
C THR A 72 -45.69 11.72 -6.22
N SER A 73 -45.10 11.69 -5.02
CA SER A 73 -45.41 10.83 -3.87
C SER A 73 -44.83 9.42 -3.79
N GLY A 74 -43.97 9.21 -2.80
CA GLY A 74 -43.62 7.90 -2.26
C GLY A 74 -42.75 8.04 -1.01
N ALA A 75 -43.39 7.93 0.16
CA ALA A 75 -42.79 8.11 1.48
C ALA A 75 -41.79 7.00 1.86
N ALA A 76 -40.78 7.42 2.63
CA ALA A 76 -40.09 6.72 3.72
C ALA A 76 -39.88 5.20 3.62
N ALA A 77 -38.63 4.78 3.46
CA ALA A 77 -38.02 3.74 4.30
C ALA A 77 -36.50 3.80 4.19
N VAL A 78 -35.88 4.13 5.32
CA VAL A 78 -34.52 3.71 5.68
C VAL A 78 -34.44 2.19 5.50
N MET A 79 -33.40 1.69 4.84
CA MET A 79 -32.56 0.56 5.31
C MET A 79 -31.26 0.52 4.51
N THR A 80 -30.19 0.73 5.26
CA THR A 80 -28.79 0.49 4.94
C THR A 80 -28.53 -0.99 4.73
N ASP A 81 -27.88 -1.36 3.63
CA ASP A 81 -27.12 -2.61 3.57
C ASP A 81 -25.93 -2.46 2.59
N PRO A 82 -24.75 -2.02 3.06
CA PRO A 82 -23.53 -2.34 2.35
C PRO A 82 -23.11 -3.73 2.82
N THR A 83 -23.29 -4.72 1.95
CA THR A 83 -22.70 -6.06 2.10
C THR A 83 -21.21 -5.92 2.33
N ALA A 84 -20.85 -5.86 3.61
CA ALA A 84 -19.50 -5.70 4.10
C ALA A 84 -18.75 -7.00 3.80
N GLY A 85 -18.04 -7.00 2.68
CA GLY A 85 -16.98 -7.96 2.43
C GLY A 85 -16.03 -7.94 3.62
N GLN A 86 -16.06 -9.02 4.39
CA GLN A 86 -15.33 -9.22 5.63
C GLN A 86 -13.81 -9.27 5.33
N LEU A 87 -13.20 -8.10 5.16
CA LEU A 87 -11.75 -7.95 5.21
C LEU A 87 -11.36 -8.17 6.67
N LYS A 88 -10.90 -9.38 6.98
CA LYS A 88 -10.22 -9.68 8.25
C LYS A 88 -9.12 -8.63 8.42
N ALA A 89 -9.33 -7.71 9.36
CA ALA A 89 -8.28 -6.87 9.87
C ALA A 89 -7.23 -7.83 10.45
N HIS A 90 -6.20 -8.12 9.66
CA HIS A 90 -5.02 -8.76 10.17
C HIS A 90 -4.45 -7.76 11.16
N VAL A 91 -4.71 -8.02 12.45
CA VAL A 91 -4.09 -7.31 13.56
C VAL A 91 -2.60 -7.35 13.26
N LEU A 92 -2.07 -6.20 12.82
CA LEU A 92 -0.66 -5.94 12.88
C LEU A 92 -0.40 -5.81 14.38
N THR A 93 -0.21 -6.95 15.04
CA THR A 93 0.60 -7.05 16.26
C THR A 93 2.01 -6.64 15.85
N GLY A 94 2.16 -5.34 15.60
CA GLY A 94 3.41 -4.66 15.73
C GLY A 94 3.77 -4.83 17.19
N ASN A 95 4.60 -5.83 17.46
CA ASN A 95 5.33 -6.01 18.71
C ASN A 95 6.18 -4.75 18.93
N ARG A 96 5.53 -3.67 19.35
CA ARG A 96 6.15 -2.37 19.70
C ARG A 96 6.83 -2.45 21.06
N GLU A 97 6.61 -3.55 21.79
CA GLU A 97 7.05 -3.78 23.17
C GLU A 97 8.22 -4.80 23.24
N MET A 98 9.23 -4.64 22.38
CA MET A 98 10.54 -5.30 22.52
C MET A 98 11.63 -4.28 22.86
N ALA A 99 11.31 -3.33 23.71
CA ALA A 99 12.23 -2.26 24.12
C ALA A 99 13.33 -2.74 25.09
N GLU A 100 13.30 -3.98 25.59
CA GLU A 100 14.22 -4.46 26.63
C GLU A 100 14.67 -5.91 26.43
N ASP A 101 15.24 -6.25 25.27
CA ASP A 101 16.11 -7.44 25.13
C ASP A 101 17.58 -6.97 25.24
N LEU A 102 18.07 -6.84 26.48
CA LEU A 102 19.43 -6.36 26.78
C LEU A 102 20.55 -7.34 26.38
N ASP A 103 20.22 -8.58 26.01
CA ASP A 103 21.19 -9.63 25.64
C ASP A 103 21.22 -9.93 24.13
N ARG A 104 21.47 -8.90 23.31
CA ARG A 104 21.63 -9.12 21.86
C ARG A 104 22.95 -9.83 21.56
N GLN A 105 22.87 -11.03 21.00
CA GLN A 105 24.02 -11.85 20.61
C GLN A 105 24.31 -11.72 19.11
N LYS A 106 25.60 -11.66 18.75
CA LYS A 106 26.05 -11.61 17.35
C LYS A 106 26.01 -12.99 16.70
N CYS A 107 25.48 -13.08 15.48
CA CYS A 107 25.58 -14.27 14.66
C CYS A 107 27.02 -14.47 14.19
N VAL A 108 27.56 -15.66 14.40
CA VAL A 108 28.93 -16.05 13.99
C VAL A 108 29.11 -16.02 12.47
N THR A 109 28.04 -16.29 11.71
CA THR A 109 28.13 -16.43 10.25
C THR A 109 27.97 -15.10 9.49
N CYS A 110 27.06 -14.23 9.92
CA CYS A 110 26.78 -12.96 9.22
C CYS A 110 27.11 -11.69 10.01
N GLY A 111 27.50 -11.79 11.29
CA GLY A 111 27.86 -10.66 12.14
C GLY A 111 26.67 -9.82 12.64
N ARG A 112 25.43 -10.12 12.26
CA ARG A 112 24.24 -9.37 12.70
C ARG A 112 23.88 -9.72 14.15
N THR A 113 23.40 -8.74 14.91
CA THR A 113 22.99 -8.88 16.32
C THR A 113 21.50 -9.20 16.45
N PHE A 114 21.16 -10.22 17.24
CA PHE A 114 19.79 -10.69 17.45
C PHE A 114 19.53 -10.99 18.94
N ALA A 115 18.28 -10.91 19.37
CA ALA A 115 17.85 -11.50 20.64
C ALA A 115 18.05 -13.03 20.61
N PRO A 116 18.30 -13.72 21.74
CA PRO A 116 18.64 -15.14 21.77
C PRO A 116 17.57 -16.04 21.12
N SER A 117 16.29 -15.71 21.33
CA SER A 117 15.15 -16.41 20.71
C SER A 117 15.11 -16.27 19.17
N VAL A 118 15.62 -15.16 18.65
CA VAL A 118 15.73 -14.89 17.21
C VAL A 118 17.01 -15.51 16.67
N LEU A 119 18.11 -15.47 17.43
CA LEU A 119 19.39 -16.06 17.04
C LEU A 119 19.27 -17.57 16.83
N ALA A 120 18.56 -18.28 17.73
CA ALA A 120 18.32 -19.72 17.61
C ALA A 120 17.63 -20.09 16.28
N ARG A 121 16.69 -19.26 15.81
CA ARG A 121 16.01 -19.45 14.51
C ARG A 121 16.84 -18.97 13.33
N HIS A 122 17.64 -17.92 13.53
CA HIS A 122 18.46 -17.31 12.49
C HIS A 122 19.69 -18.16 12.13
N ALA A 123 20.40 -18.72 13.11
CA ALA A 123 21.65 -19.45 12.94
C ALA A 123 21.59 -20.56 11.85
N PRO A 124 20.62 -21.49 11.85
CA PRO A 124 20.58 -22.55 10.84
C PRO A 124 20.25 -22.04 9.43
N ILE A 125 19.47 -20.96 9.31
CA ILE A 125 19.10 -20.35 8.02
C ILE A 125 20.31 -19.59 7.45
N CYS A 126 20.99 -18.85 8.31
CA CYS A 126 22.18 -18.07 7.96
C CYS A 126 23.31 -18.96 7.46
N ALA A 127 23.62 -20.05 8.18
CA ALA A 127 24.65 -21.02 7.78
C ALA A 127 24.39 -21.59 6.38
N LYS A 128 23.15 -22.01 6.09
CA LYS A 128 22.76 -22.54 4.77
C LYS A 128 22.90 -21.50 3.65
N GLY A 129 22.47 -20.26 3.90
CA GLY A 129 22.55 -19.17 2.91
C GLY A 129 23.99 -18.78 2.56
N HIS A 130 24.86 -18.69 3.56
CA HIS A 130 26.27 -18.37 3.35
C HIS A 130 27.04 -19.53 2.68
N ALA A 131 26.75 -20.79 3.03
CA ALA A 131 27.36 -21.94 2.35
C ALA A 131 27.00 -21.98 0.85
N LYS A 132 25.74 -21.71 0.50
CA LYS A 132 25.29 -21.65 -0.91
C LYS A 132 25.97 -20.52 -1.69
N THR A 133 26.22 -19.39 -1.03
CA THR A 133 26.88 -18.23 -1.67
C THR A 133 28.38 -18.50 -1.88
N ALA A 134 29.05 -19.15 -0.93
CA ALA A 134 30.46 -19.54 -1.08
C ALA A 134 30.68 -20.54 -2.22
N ALA A 135 29.77 -21.50 -2.43
CA ALA A 135 29.84 -22.46 -3.52
C ALA A 135 29.59 -21.85 -4.91
N ARG A 136 28.91 -20.70 -4.99
CA ARG A 136 28.63 -20.02 -6.28
C ARG A 136 29.76 -19.08 -6.72
N ASN A 137 30.62 -18.68 -5.79
CA ASN A 137 31.73 -17.74 -6.03
C ASN A 137 33.09 -18.45 -6.18
N ARG A 138 33.11 -19.78 -6.29
CA ARG A 138 34.26 -20.60 -6.69
C ARG A 138 34.00 -21.16 -8.08
#